data_AF-A0A9E5N5I9-F1
#
_entry.id   AF-A0A9E5N5I9-F1
#
_cell.length_a   1.000
_cell.length_b   1.000
_cell.length_c   1.000
_cell.angle_alpha   90.00
_cell.angle_beta   90.00
_cell.angle_gamma   90.00
#
_symmetry.space_group_name_H-M   'P 1'
#
loop_
_entity.id
_entity.type
_entity.pdbx_description
1 polymer ?
#
loop_
_entity_poly.entity_id
_entity_poly.type
_entity_poly.pdbx_seq_one_letter_code
_entity_poly.pdbx_strand_id
1 'polypeptide(L)'
;KPGDPGAYAAGFTFRLCNIDLAAAEADLEKRGVVRQIAHAVKPGMREPDLVRISLDVNELQGPDEPKVLEYFFACSLRPREFTFCNCINYGPNDGLDAKALTNAEVTLRRRMFEVAEVFRKKVKGCKGCYVAGPAPSAGQRRGRAIRCEYELTQEDCTEAKRFDDQIGVFGFIDNHHFFVREAGAYGIPYRALIPRGLDNVLIAGRMMTVDLVAHNSTRNTACCLVCGQAAGTAAAVAAAEDTTPAGVDVRQLRERLSGDGVLLEPRPDPLTRQS
;
A
#
# COMPACT_ATOMS: atom_id res chain seq x y z
N LYS A 1 -7.87 2.59 -19.19
CA LYS A 1 -8.94 3.61 -19.45
C LYS A 1 -10.14 3.34 -18.55
N PRO A 2 -11.06 4.28 -18.27
CA PRO A 2 -12.30 3.95 -17.54
C PRO A 2 -12.97 2.68 -18.11
N GLY A 3 -13.27 1.70 -17.25
CA GLY A 3 -13.84 0.39 -17.65
C GLY A 3 -12.83 -0.69 -18.06
N ASP A 4 -11.55 -0.37 -18.20
CA ASP A 4 -10.49 -1.36 -18.44
C ASP A 4 -10.12 -2.07 -17.11
N PRO A 5 -9.98 -3.41 -17.08
CA PRO A 5 -9.47 -4.14 -15.91
C PRO A 5 -8.15 -3.58 -15.36
N GLY A 6 -7.37 -2.86 -16.18
CA GLY A 6 -6.12 -2.21 -15.82
C GLY A 6 -6.22 -0.75 -15.34
N ALA A 7 -7.42 -0.18 -15.17
CA ALA A 7 -7.58 1.25 -14.84
C ALA A 7 -7.62 1.52 -13.33
N TYR A 8 -6.58 2.18 -12.81
CA TYR A 8 -6.43 2.42 -11.38
C TYR A 8 -6.24 3.89 -11.09
N ALA A 9 -6.65 4.31 -9.90
CA ALA A 9 -6.34 5.65 -9.44
C ALA A 9 -4.83 5.83 -9.22
N ALA A 10 -4.33 6.98 -9.66
CA ALA A 10 -3.08 7.56 -9.20
C ALA A 10 -3.34 8.37 -7.93
N GLY A 11 -2.33 8.52 -7.10
CA GLY A 11 -2.41 9.34 -5.90
C GLY A 11 -1.03 9.69 -5.39
N PHE A 12 -0.95 10.66 -4.50
CA PHE A 12 0.24 10.90 -3.71
C PHE A 12 -0.15 11.33 -2.31
N THR A 13 0.83 11.28 -1.41
CA THR A 13 0.69 11.87 -0.09
C THR A 13 1.31 13.25 -0.04
N PHE A 14 0.93 14.02 0.96
CA PHE A 14 1.47 15.36 1.18
C PHE A 14 1.54 15.67 2.67
N ARG A 15 2.19 16.80 2.98
CA ARG A 15 2.35 17.28 4.35
C ARG A 15 1.46 18.48 4.63
N LEU A 16 0.79 18.45 5.77
CA LEU A 16 0.13 19.61 6.38
C LEU A 16 0.91 20.03 7.63
N CYS A 17 1.44 21.25 7.64
CA CYS A 17 2.23 21.80 8.74
C CYS A 17 1.47 22.91 9.48
N ASN A 18 2.03 23.35 10.61
CA ASN A 18 1.47 24.38 11.48
C ASN A 18 0.08 24.02 12.04
N ILE A 19 -0.03 22.78 12.51
CA ILE A 19 -1.22 22.26 13.18
C ILE A 19 -0.99 22.29 14.68
N ASP A 20 -1.96 22.73 15.47
CA ASP A 20 -2.02 22.38 16.88
C ASP A 20 -2.67 21.00 16.99
N LEU A 21 -1.84 19.96 17.12
CA LEU A 21 -2.31 18.56 17.07
C LEU A 21 -3.26 18.24 18.23
N ALA A 22 -2.98 18.73 19.43
CA ALA A 22 -3.83 18.50 20.60
C ALA A 22 -5.19 19.17 20.43
N ALA A 23 -5.21 20.43 19.97
CA ALA A 23 -6.48 21.13 19.71
C ALA A 23 -7.28 20.50 18.56
N ALA A 24 -6.60 20.01 17.52
CA ALA A 24 -7.24 19.32 16.40
C ALA A 24 -7.83 17.98 16.82
N GLU A 25 -7.06 17.19 17.57
CA GLU A 25 -7.51 15.91 18.11
C GLU A 25 -8.75 16.10 18.99
N ALA A 26 -8.68 16.97 20.00
CA ALA A 26 -9.81 17.21 20.92
C ALA A 26 -11.09 17.68 20.19
N ASP A 27 -10.95 18.48 19.13
CA ASP A 27 -12.09 18.92 18.32
C ASP A 27 -12.70 17.78 17.49
N LEU A 28 -11.85 16.95 16.88
CA LEU A 28 -12.29 15.81 16.06
C LEU A 28 -12.91 14.69 16.92
N GLU A 29 -12.34 14.42 18.10
CA GLU A 29 -12.89 13.47 19.07
C GLU A 29 -14.25 13.96 19.60
N LYS A 30 -14.35 15.24 19.98
CA LYS A 30 -15.61 15.83 20.45
C LYS A 30 -16.73 15.71 19.41
N ARG A 31 -16.38 15.74 18.12
CA ARG A 31 -17.32 15.58 17.01
C ARG A 31 -17.65 14.11 16.70
N GLY A 32 -16.97 13.15 17.33
CA GLY A 32 -17.19 11.72 17.11
C GLY A 32 -16.73 11.23 15.73
N VAL A 33 -15.83 11.95 15.05
CA VAL A 33 -15.41 11.62 13.68
C VAL A 33 -14.11 10.82 13.60
N VAL A 34 -13.44 10.58 14.73
CA VAL A 34 -12.21 9.78 14.79
C VAL A 34 -12.54 8.29 14.65
N ARG A 35 -11.88 7.61 13.71
CA ARG A 35 -12.06 6.16 13.48
C ARG A 35 -10.91 5.33 14.01
N GLN A 36 -9.68 5.82 13.85
CA GLN A 36 -8.49 5.23 14.45
C GLN A 36 -7.62 6.35 14.98
N ILE A 37 -7.00 6.11 16.12
CA ILE A 37 -6.05 7.03 16.72
C ILE A 37 -4.93 6.24 17.39
N ALA A 38 -3.72 6.78 17.37
CA ALA A 38 -2.63 6.25 18.17
C ALA A 38 -1.68 7.37 18.59
N HIS A 39 -1.12 7.19 19.79
CA HIS A 39 -0.13 8.07 20.38
C HIS A 39 1.16 7.29 20.64
N ALA A 40 2.29 7.95 20.39
CA ALA A 40 3.60 7.41 20.71
C ALA A 40 4.60 8.56 20.89
N VAL A 41 5.75 8.26 21.50
CA VAL A 41 6.84 9.22 21.61
C VAL A 41 7.48 9.40 20.23
N LYS A 42 7.35 10.59 19.65
CA LYS A 42 7.94 10.92 18.35
C LYS A 42 9.47 11.04 18.45
N PRO A 43 10.21 10.83 17.33
CA PRO A 43 11.66 11.04 17.32
C PRO A 43 12.05 12.44 17.81
N GLY A 44 12.85 12.50 18.88
CA GLY A 44 13.32 13.73 19.51
C GLY A 44 12.37 14.34 20.55
N MET A 45 11.25 13.68 20.87
CA MET A 45 10.36 14.06 21.97
C MET A 45 10.57 13.16 23.21
N ARG A 46 9.99 13.56 24.34
CA ARG A 46 9.99 12.79 25.60
C ARG A 46 8.60 12.27 25.97
N GLU A 47 7.57 13.05 25.66
CA GLU A 47 6.18 12.69 25.93
C GLU A 47 5.49 12.13 24.69
N PRO A 48 4.49 11.24 24.85
CA PRO A 48 3.64 10.80 23.76
C PRO A 48 2.90 11.97 23.10
N ASP A 49 2.73 11.87 21.79
CA ASP A 49 1.94 12.81 20.99
C ASP A 49 1.19 12.02 19.90
N LEU A 50 0.23 12.65 19.23
CA LEU A 50 -0.55 12.04 18.16
C LEU A 50 0.37 11.57 17.03
N VAL A 51 0.41 10.26 16.74
CA VAL A 51 1.23 9.69 15.63
C VAL A 51 0.40 9.15 14.48
N ARG A 52 -0.88 8.83 14.72
CA ARG A 52 -1.79 8.28 13.71
C ARG A 52 -3.20 8.79 13.95
N ILE A 53 -3.88 9.20 12.89
CA ILE A 53 -5.30 9.50 12.92
C ILE A 53 -5.99 9.10 11.61
N SER A 54 -7.20 8.55 11.71
CA SER A 54 -8.10 8.41 10.56
C SER A 54 -9.48 8.95 10.93
N LEU A 55 -10.18 9.48 9.93
CA LEU A 55 -11.42 10.23 10.14
C LEU A 55 -12.55 9.68 9.29
N ASP A 56 -13.78 9.75 9.82
CA ASP A 56 -14.98 9.79 9.01
C ASP A 56 -15.12 11.17 8.37
N VAL A 57 -14.89 11.22 7.06
CA VAL A 57 -14.87 12.49 6.34
C VAL A 57 -16.26 12.97 5.92
N ASN A 58 -17.28 12.13 5.98
CA ASN A 58 -18.66 12.55 5.66
C ASN A 58 -19.16 13.49 6.76
N GLU A 59 -19.00 13.09 8.01
CA GLU A 59 -19.34 13.91 9.19
C GLU A 59 -18.42 15.13 9.33
N LEU A 60 -17.18 15.06 8.82
CA LEU A 60 -16.25 16.20 8.83
C LEU A 60 -16.71 17.34 7.92
N GLN A 61 -17.20 16.99 6.72
CA GLN A 61 -17.53 17.94 5.65
C GLN A 61 -19.00 18.35 5.64
N GLY A 62 -19.89 17.60 6.27
CA GLY A 62 -21.32 17.87 6.26
C GLY A 62 -22.00 17.42 4.95
N PRO A 63 -23.32 17.19 4.98
CA PRO A 63 -24.04 16.54 3.88
C PRO A 63 -24.22 17.42 2.63
N ASP A 64 -24.26 18.75 2.80
CA ASP A 64 -24.62 19.70 1.73
C ASP A 64 -23.42 20.37 1.05
N GLU A 65 -22.19 20.05 1.48
CA GLU A 65 -20.97 20.61 0.90
C GLU A 65 -20.37 19.71 -0.19
N PRO A 66 -19.69 20.30 -1.20
CA PRO A 66 -18.92 19.52 -2.16
C PRO A 66 -17.91 18.61 -1.44
N LYS A 67 -17.97 17.31 -1.71
CA LYS A 67 -17.04 16.33 -1.12
C LYS A 67 -15.63 16.55 -1.67
N VAL A 68 -14.76 17.11 -0.84
CA VAL A 68 -13.32 17.26 -1.10
C VAL A 68 -12.56 16.00 -0.69
N LEU A 69 -12.96 15.39 0.42
CA LEU A 69 -12.38 14.17 0.97
C LEU A 69 -13.36 12.99 0.81
N GLU A 70 -12.85 11.87 0.32
CA GLU A 70 -13.57 10.57 0.29
C GLU A 70 -13.18 9.68 1.48
N TYR A 71 -11.96 9.85 1.98
CA TYR A 71 -11.42 9.25 3.20
C TYR A 71 -10.30 10.14 3.72
N PHE A 72 -9.89 9.95 4.96
CA PHE A 72 -8.71 10.61 5.49
C PHE A 72 -7.94 9.70 6.43
N PHE A 73 -6.66 9.55 6.13
CA PHE A 73 -5.68 8.90 6.97
C PHE A 73 -4.44 9.77 7.06
N ALA A 74 -3.91 9.97 8.27
CA ALA A 74 -2.64 10.63 8.44
C ALA A 74 -1.73 10.00 9.51
N CYS A 75 -0.43 10.10 9.26
CA CYS A 75 0.61 9.92 10.27
C CYS A 75 1.27 11.24 10.62
N SER A 76 1.77 11.35 11.85
CA SER A 76 2.54 12.50 12.33
C SER A 76 3.83 12.02 12.98
N LEU A 77 4.97 12.37 12.38
CA LEU A 77 6.29 12.02 12.91
C LEU A 77 7.00 13.23 13.54
N ARG A 78 6.40 14.41 13.43
CA ARG A 78 6.91 15.68 13.96
C ARG A 78 5.82 16.42 14.71
N PRO A 79 6.17 17.23 15.72
CA PRO A 79 5.23 18.17 16.31
C PRO A 79 4.63 19.07 15.23
N ARG A 80 3.36 19.43 15.40
CA ARG A 80 2.65 20.41 14.59
C ARG A 80 2.52 20.08 13.10
N GLU A 81 2.53 18.80 12.75
CA GLU A 81 2.53 18.35 11.37
C GLU A 81 1.76 17.03 11.20
N PHE A 82 0.91 16.94 10.18
CA PHE A 82 0.59 15.66 9.55
C PHE A 82 1.60 15.39 8.45
N THR A 83 2.57 14.51 8.76
CA THR A 83 3.73 14.20 7.90
C THR A 83 3.36 13.36 6.68
N PHE A 84 2.25 12.62 6.78
CA PHE A 84 1.77 11.79 5.69
C PHE A 84 0.26 11.91 5.66
N CYS A 85 -0.30 12.74 4.79
CA CYS A 85 -1.73 12.75 4.51
C CYS A 85 -2.01 11.86 3.29
N ASN A 86 -2.79 10.81 3.49
CA ASN A 86 -3.30 9.95 2.42
C ASN A 86 -4.82 10.11 2.35
N CYS A 87 -5.29 10.88 1.38
CA CYS A 87 -6.69 11.23 1.23
C CYS A 87 -7.09 11.69 -0.18
N ILE A 88 -6.17 11.67 -1.15
CA ILE A 88 -6.40 12.19 -2.50
C ILE A 88 -6.05 11.13 -3.55
N ASN A 89 -6.99 10.95 -4.47
CA ASN A 89 -6.88 10.02 -5.59
C ASN A 89 -7.39 10.70 -6.86
N TYR A 90 -6.84 10.28 -8.00
CA TYR A 90 -7.27 10.67 -9.33
C TYR A 90 -7.35 9.44 -10.20
N GLY A 91 -8.51 9.19 -10.78
CA GLY A 91 -8.62 8.15 -11.79
C GLY A 91 -10.05 7.75 -12.09
N PRO A 92 -10.23 6.66 -12.85
CA PRO A 92 -9.17 5.76 -13.35
C PRO A 92 -8.14 6.45 -14.27
N ASN A 93 -6.85 6.12 -14.11
CA ASN A 93 -5.73 6.76 -14.81
C ASN A 93 -4.87 5.74 -15.57
N ASP A 94 -4.46 6.07 -16.80
CA ASP A 94 -3.52 5.27 -17.58
C ASP A 94 -2.08 5.64 -17.21
N GLY A 95 -1.37 4.69 -16.59
CA GLY A 95 0.02 4.86 -16.17
C GLY A 95 1.04 4.93 -17.30
N LEU A 96 0.64 4.61 -18.53
CA LEU A 96 1.52 4.59 -19.70
C LEU A 96 1.33 5.83 -20.58
N ASP A 97 0.35 6.67 -20.29
CA ASP A 97 0.07 7.91 -21.00
C ASP A 97 0.60 9.12 -20.21
N ALA A 98 1.58 9.81 -20.79
CA ALA A 98 2.16 11.02 -20.21
C ALA A 98 1.14 12.14 -19.98
N LYS A 99 0.12 12.28 -20.85
CA LYS A 99 -0.96 13.27 -20.66
C LYS A 99 -1.86 12.91 -19.49
N ALA A 100 -2.19 11.62 -19.35
CA ALA A 100 -2.98 11.13 -18.22
C ALA A 100 -2.26 11.38 -16.89
N LEU A 101 -0.96 11.05 -16.81
CA LEU A 101 -0.12 11.35 -15.64
C LEU A 101 -0.02 12.85 -15.35
N THR A 102 0.11 13.70 -16.38
CA THR A 102 0.12 15.16 -16.23
C THR A 102 -1.20 15.67 -15.64
N ASN A 103 -2.34 15.19 -16.15
CA ASN A 103 -3.65 15.56 -15.64
C ASN A 103 -3.86 15.12 -14.19
N ALA A 104 -3.36 13.92 -13.83
CA ALA A 104 -3.38 13.42 -12.47
C ALA A 104 -2.58 14.32 -11.53
N GLU A 105 -1.34 14.68 -11.90
CA GLU A 105 -0.48 15.59 -11.13
C GLU A 105 -1.15 16.94 -10.85
N VAL A 106 -1.64 17.61 -11.90
CA VAL A 106 -2.30 18.93 -11.78
C VAL A 106 -3.52 18.83 -10.87
N THR A 107 -4.34 17.80 -11.05
CA THR A 107 -5.58 17.62 -10.27
C THR A 107 -5.29 17.32 -8.81
N LEU A 108 -4.37 16.39 -8.53
CA LEU A 108 -4.00 16.00 -7.17
C LEU A 108 -3.35 17.17 -6.41
N ARG A 109 -2.52 17.98 -7.08
CA ARG A 109 -1.92 19.19 -6.49
C ARG A 109 -2.98 20.21 -6.12
N ARG A 110 -4.00 20.40 -6.96
CA ARG A 110 -5.15 21.25 -6.62
C ARG A 110 -5.92 20.69 -5.42
N ARG A 111 -6.27 19.39 -5.43
CA ARG A 111 -7.00 18.73 -4.33
C ARG A 111 -6.29 18.83 -2.99
N MET A 112 -4.96 18.72 -2.98
CA MET A 112 -4.15 18.91 -1.78
C MET A 112 -4.39 20.27 -1.10
N PHE A 113 -4.50 21.36 -1.87
CA PHE A 113 -4.81 22.68 -1.32
C PHE A 113 -6.27 22.78 -0.86
N GLU A 114 -7.20 22.15 -1.55
CA GLU A 114 -8.62 22.06 -1.15
C GLU A 114 -8.76 21.35 0.21
N VAL A 115 -8.03 20.26 0.42
CA VAL A 115 -8.00 19.57 1.73
C VAL A 115 -7.47 20.51 2.81
N ALA A 116 -6.40 21.25 2.55
CA ALA A 116 -5.86 22.21 3.52
C ALA A 116 -6.89 23.29 3.90
N GLU A 117 -7.69 23.77 2.93
CA GLU A 117 -8.79 24.70 3.18
C GLU A 117 -9.89 24.10 4.06
N VAL A 118 -10.26 22.84 3.84
CA VAL A 118 -11.22 22.14 4.71
C VAL A 118 -10.71 22.11 6.15
N PHE A 119 -9.45 21.72 6.36
CA PHE A 119 -8.87 21.70 7.70
C PHE A 119 -8.81 23.10 8.33
N ARG A 120 -8.37 24.13 7.59
CA ARG A 120 -8.34 25.52 8.07
C ARG A 120 -9.70 26.02 8.53
N LYS A 121 -10.76 25.69 7.81
CA LYS A 121 -12.12 26.18 8.09
C LYS A 121 -12.83 25.37 9.16
N LYS A 122 -12.59 24.06 9.21
CA LYS A 122 -13.45 23.12 9.94
C LYS A 122 -12.82 22.44 11.14
N VAL A 123 -11.50 22.51 11.30
CA VAL A 123 -10.80 21.77 12.36
C VAL A 123 -10.09 22.78 13.25
N LYS A 124 -10.41 22.77 14.55
CA LYS A 124 -9.66 23.62 15.51
C LYS A 124 -8.19 23.22 15.53
N GLY A 125 -7.31 24.16 15.84
CA GLY A 125 -5.87 23.95 15.73
C GLY A 125 -5.32 23.96 14.30
N CYS A 126 -6.16 23.97 13.26
CA CYS A 126 -5.71 24.00 11.86
C CYS A 126 -5.83 25.37 11.19
N LYS A 127 -6.27 26.44 11.87
CA LYS A 127 -6.52 27.76 11.24
C LYS A 127 -5.33 28.31 10.45
N GLY A 128 -4.11 28.08 10.95
CA GLY A 128 -2.86 28.50 10.30
C GLY A 128 -2.16 27.39 9.51
N CYS A 129 -2.80 26.24 9.31
CA CYS A 129 -2.13 25.12 8.65
C CYS A 129 -1.88 25.42 7.17
N TYR A 130 -0.81 24.86 6.63
CA TYR A 130 -0.45 25.03 5.23
C TYR A 130 0.13 23.73 4.66
N VAL A 131 0.05 23.62 3.33
CA VAL A 131 0.65 22.52 2.60
C VAL A 131 2.15 22.76 2.49
N ALA A 132 2.96 21.89 3.09
CA ALA A 132 4.42 21.99 2.97
C ALA A 132 4.97 21.33 1.70
N GLY A 133 4.23 20.38 1.13
CA GLY A 133 4.55 19.82 -0.18
C GLY A 133 3.97 18.43 -0.41
N PRO A 134 3.75 18.06 -1.67
CA PRO A 134 3.38 16.71 -2.07
C PRO A 134 4.61 15.79 -2.09
N ALA A 135 4.37 14.49 -2.30
CA ALA A 135 5.39 13.59 -2.80
C ALA A 135 5.96 14.11 -4.14
N PRO A 136 7.19 13.69 -4.53
CA PRO A 136 7.84 14.19 -5.74
C PRO A 136 7.00 14.01 -7.01
N SER A 137 6.23 12.91 -7.08
CA SER A 137 5.34 12.61 -8.18
C SER A 137 4.10 11.82 -7.75
N ALA A 138 3.07 11.83 -8.60
CA ALA A 138 1.89 10.97 -8.51
C ALA A 138 2.32 9.50 -8.66
N GLY A 139 1.96 8.70 -7.66
CA GLY A 139 2.16 7.27 -7.67
C GLY A 139 1.07 6.57 -8.47
N GLN A 140 1.45 5.97 -9.59
CA GLN A 140 0.56 5.09 -10.33
C GLN A 140 0.47 3.72 -9.65
N ARG A 141 -0.75 3.29 -9.31
CA ARG A 141 -0.99 2.02 -8.59
C ARG A 141 -0.88 0.78 -9.46
N ARG A 142 -1.01 0.90 -10.78
CA ARG A 142 -0.86 -0.21 -11.74
C ARG A 142 -0.36 0.26 -13.09
N GLY A 143 0.48 -0.55 -13.72
CA GLY A 143 0.94 -0.41 -15.10
C GLY A 143 0.72 -1.70 -15.88
N ARG A 144 1.74 -2.14 -16.63
CA ARG A 144 1.69 -3.42 -17.33
C ARG A 144 1.70 -4.59 -16.33
N ALA A 145 0.93 -5.62 -16.65
CA ALA A 145 1.01 -6.93 -16.03
C ALA A 145 1.55 -7.94 -17.05
N ILE A 146 2.26 -8.95 -16.58
CA ILE A 146 2.84 -10.01 -17.40
C ILE A 146 2.15 -11.32 -17.05
N ARG A 147 1.69 -12.04 -18.07
CA ARG A 147 1.14 -13.39 -17.89
C ARG A 147 2.28 -14.33 -17.53
N CYS A 148 2.24 -14.81 -16.29
CA CYS A 148 3.20 -15.79 -15.77
C CYS A 148 2.60 -17.20 -15.81
N GLU A 149 3.42 -18.21 -15.58
CA GLU A 149 2.97 -19.60 -15.53
C GLU A 149 1.79 -19.78 -14.58
N TYR A 150 1.80 -19.06 -13.45
CA TYR A 150 0.67 -18.92 -12.55
C TYR A 150 0.24 -17.47 -12.38
N GLU A 151 -1.05 -17.27 -12.19
CA GLU A 151 -1.65 -15.97 -11.93
C GLU A 151 -2.46 -16.04 -10.64
N LEU A 152 -2.04 -15.26 -9.64
CA LEU A 152 -2.75 -15.18 -8.36
C LEU A 152 -4.13 -14.57 -8.56
N THR A 153 -5.13 -15.20 -7.97
CA THR A 153 -6.52 -14.77 -7.99
C THR A 153 -6.92 -14.10 -6.67
N GLN A 154 -8.06 -13.41 -6.67
CA GLN A 154 -8.70 -12.97 -5.43
C GLN A 154 -8.83 -14.13 -4.43
N GLU A 155 -9.34 -15.28 -4.87
CA GLU A 155 -9.60 -16.44 -4.01
C GLU A 155 -8.31 -16.98 -3.36
N ASP A 156 -7.22 -17.06 -4.13
CA ASP A 156 -5.92 -17.48 -3.58
C ASP A 156 -5.50 -16.58 -2.40
N CYS A 157 -5.75 -15.26 -2.54
CA CYS A 157 -5.41 -14.27 -1.53
C CYS A 157 -6.38 -14.31 -0.34
N THR A 158 -7.69 -14.36 -0.58
CA THR A 158 -8.70 -14.28 0.49
C THR A 158 -8.81 -15.59 1.28
N GLU A 159 -8.62 -16.74 0.64
CA GLU A 159 -8.74 -18.05 1.29
C GLU A 159 -7.44 -18.56 1.90
N ALA A 160 -6.41 -17.69 2.01
CA ALA A 160 -5.11 -18.00 2.60
C ALA A 160 -4.42 -19.22 1.96
N LYS A 161 -4.54 -19.35 0.64
CA LYS A 161 -4.05 -20.53 -0.09
C LYS A 161 -2.54 -20.73 0.10
N ARG A 162 -2.13 -21.99 0.20
CA ARG A 162 -0.74 -22.44 0.27
C ARG A 162 -0.34 -23.14 -1.02
N PHE A 163 0.96 -23.08 -1.31
CA PHE A 163 1.54 -23.69 -2.50
C PHE A 163 2.84 -24.41 -2.14
N ASP A 164 3.02 -25.59 -2.72
CA ASP A 164 4.23 -26.41 -2.50
C ASP A 164 5.50 -25.71 -3.00
N ASP A 165 5.35 -24.75 -3.92
CA ASP A 165 6.42 -23.97 -4.53
C ASP A 165 6.46 -22.52 -4.01
N GLN A 166 5.86 -22.21 -2.85
CA GLN A 166 5.82 -20.84 -2.35
C GLN A 166 7.19 -20.30 -1.93
N ILE A 167 7.49 -19.08 -2.36
CA ILE A 167 8.74 -18.34 -2.08
C ILE A 167 8.59 -17.32 -0.95
N GLY A 168 7.41 -17.26 -0.35
CA GLY A 168 7.10 -16.42 0.79
C GLY A 168 5.60 -16.34 1.04
N VAL A 169 5.21 -15.62 2.09
CA VAL A 169 3.81 -15.37 2.42
C VAL A 169 3.51 -13.88 2.58
N PHE A 170 2.28 -13.48 2.30
CA PHE A 170 1.81 -12.11 2.51
C PHE A 170 0.35 -12.06 2.97
N GLY A 171 0.00 -11.09 3.82
CA GLY A 171 -1.29 -11.09 4.54
C GLY A 171 -2.13 -9.82 4.40
N PHE A 172 -1.66 -8.82 3.65
CA PHE A 172 -2.32 -7.52 3.59
C PHE A 172 -2.93 -7.24 2.22
N ILE A 173 -4.23 -6.95 2.17
CA ILE A 173 -4.93 -6.52 0.95
C ILE A 173 -5.27 -5.03 1.12
N ASP A 174 -4.76 -4.17 0.24
CA ASP A 174 -5.01 -2.72 0.27
C ASP A 174 -6.40 -2.38 -0.33
N ASN A 175 -7.43 -3.02 0.24
CA ASN A 175 -8.85 -2.87 -0.06
C ASN A 175 -9.68 -3.35 1.14
N HIS A 176 -10.37 -2.43 1.80
CA HIS A 176 -11.09 -2.69 3.05
C HIS A 176 -12.29 -3.65 2.93
N HIS A 177 -12.68 -4.06 1.72
CA HIS A 177 -13.72 -5.06 1.51
C HIS A 177 -13.20 -6.51 1.55
N PHE A 178 -11.88 -6.71 1.49
CA PHE A 178 -11.27 -8.03 1.35
C PHE A 178 -10.21 -8.24 2.42
N PHE A 179 -10.25 -9.41 3.06
CA PHE A 179 -9.31 -9.81 4.09
C PHE A 179 -8.84 -11.23 3.79
N VAL A 180 -7.62 -11.54 4.22
CA VAL A 180 -7.16 -12.92 4.25
C VAL A 180 -7.88 -13.64 5.38
N ARG A 181 -8.41 -14.83 5.09
CA ARG A 181 -9.11 -15.69 6.05
C ARG A 181 -8.30 -15.83 7.33
N GLU A 182 -8.99 -15.76 8.47
CA GLU A 182 -8.41 -15.90 9.82
C GLU A 182 -7.29 -14.89 10.13
N ALA A 183 -7.31 -13.71 9.48
CA ALA A 183 -6.22 -12.72 9.57
C ALA A 183 -4.84 -13.34 9.25
N GLY A 184 -4.84 -14.36 8.39
CA GLY A 184 -3.64 -15.11 8.02
C GLY A 184 -2.84 -14.45 6.90
N ALA A 185 -2.12 -15.29 6.16
CA ALA A 185 -1.38 -14.91 4.97
C ALA A 185 -1.59 -15.95 3.88
N TYR A 186 -1.50 -15.57 2.61
CA TYR A 186 -1.47 -16.49 1.47
C TYR A 186 -0.02 -16.70 1.00
N GLY A 187 0.25 -17.84 0.35
CA GLY A 187 1.55 -18.15 -0.24
C GLY A 187 1.73 -17.48 -1.60
N ILE A 188 2.96 -17.08 -1.91
CA ILE A 188 3.33 -16.55 -3.22
C ILE A 188 4.07 -17.66 -3.97
N PRO A 189 3.47 -18.33 -4.96
CA PRO A 189 4.12 -19.44 -5.68
C PRO A 189 5.24 -18.93 -6.59
N TYR A 190 6.34 -19.68 -6.69
CA TYR A 190 7.48 -19.31 -7.55
C TYR A 190 7.08 -19.13 -9.01
N ARG A 191 6.20 -19.98 -9.52
CA ARG A 191 5.63 -19.88 -10.88
C ARG A 191 4.83 -18.60 -11.17
N ALA A 192 4.48 -17.81 -10.15
CA ALA A 192 3.93 -16.45 -10.37
C ALA A 192 5.00 -15.43 -10.76
N LEU A 193 6.29 -15.80 -10.71
CA LEU A 193 7.42 -14.97 -11.12
C LEU A 193 7.97 -15.32 -12.51
N ILE A 194 7.53 -16.43 -13.11
CA ILE A 194 8.03 -16.95 -14.40
C ILE A 194 7.10 -16.50 -15.53
N PRO A 195 7.53 -15.59 -16.43
CA PRO A 195 6.75 -15.18 -17.59
C PRO A 195 6.50 -16.32 -18.58
N ARG A 196 5.31 -16.36 -19.18
CA ARG A 196 5.04 -17.33 -20.26
C ARG A 196 5.81 -16.96 -21.52
N GLY A 197 6.50 -17.94 -22.11
CA GLY A 197 7.18 -17.81 -23.40
C GLY A 197 8.51 -17.06 -23.37
N LEU A 198 9.10 -16.86 -22.18
CA LEU A 198 10.45 -16.31 -22.01
C LEU A 198 11.25 -17.18 -21.05
N ASP A 199 12.40 -17.66 -21.50
CA ASP A 199 13.20 -18.64 -20.76
C ASP A 199 14.32 -18.04 -19.91
N ASN A 200 14.54 -16.73 -19.96
CA ASN A 200 15.66 -16.06 -19.29
C ASN A 200 15.24 -14.76 -18.57
N VAL A 201 13.97 -14.67 -18.17
CA VAL A 201 13.39 -13.50 -17.51
C VAL A 201 12.63 -13.93 -16.26
N LEU A 202 12.76 -13.15 -15.19
CA LEU A 202 11.90 -13.22 -14.01
C LEU A 202 11.22 -11.87 -13.83
N ILE A 203 10.03 -11.88 -13.23
CA ILE A 203 9.35 -10.68 -12.76
C ILE A 203 9.33 -10.63 -11.23
N ALA A 204 9.06 -9.46 -10.67
CA ALA A 204 8.86 -9.31 -9.24
C ALA A 204 7.77 -8.26 -8.93
N GLY A 205 6.84 -8.61 -8.04
CA GLY A 205 5.88 -7.67 -7.47
C GLY A 205 4.75 -7.27 -8.42
N ARG A 206 4.57 -5.96 -8.61
CA ARG A 206 3.36 -5.28 -9.16
C ARG A 206 2.82 -5.79 -10.51
N MET A 207 3.56 -6.61 -11.24
CA MET A 207 3.23 -7.05 -12.60
C MET A 207 2.73 -8.50 -12.68
N MET A 208 2.58 -9.20 -11.55
CA MET A 208 2.31 -10.64 -11.52
C MET A 208 0.87 -11.08 -11.79
N THR A 209 -0.10 -10.18 -11.69
CA THR A 209 -1.52 -10.55 -11.85
C THR A 209 -2.34 -9.42 -12.46
N VAL A 210 -3.36 -9.77 -13.26
CA VAL A 210 -4.37 -8.80 -13.68
C VAL A 210 -5.59 -8.75 -12.79
N ASP A 211 -5.78 -9.71 -11.88
CA ASP A 211 -6.86 -9.72 -10.91
C ASP A 211 -6.76 -8.50 -9.98
N LEU A 212 -7.86 -7.76 -9.81
CA LEU A 212 -7.87 -6.49 -9.10
C LEU A 212 -7.57 -6.64 -7.62
N VAL A 213 -8.18 -7.62 -6.96
CA VAL A 213 -8.03 -7.81 -5.52
C VAL A 213 -6.67 -8.41 -5.21
N ALA A 214 -6.24 -9.41 -5.99
CA ALA A 214 -4.88 -9.94 -5.87
C ALA A 214 -3.83 -8.85 -6.13
N HIS A 215 -4.05 -7.97 -7.10
CA HIS A 215 -3.16 -6.82 -7.37
C HIS A 215 -3.13 -5.82 -6.20
N ASN A 216 -4.26 -5.60 -5.50
CA ASN A 216 -4.30 -4.73 -4.31
C ASN A 216 -3.40 -5.25 -3.17
N SER A 217 -3.15 -6.56 -3.14
CA SER A 217 -2.23 -7.17 -2.19
C SER A 217 -0.79 -7.21 -2.72
N THR A 218 -0.59 -7.84 -3.88
CA THR A 218 0.73 -8.12 -4.45
C THR A 218 1.52 -6.88 -4.85
N ARG A 219 0.85 -5.74 -5.11
CA ARG A 219 1.53 -4.47 -5.41
C ARG A 219 2.19 -3.81 -4.19
N ASN A 220 1.89 -4.28 -2.98
CA ASN A 220 2.42 -3.70 -1.76
C ASN A 220 3.95 -3.81 -1.73
N THR A 221 4.62 -2.78 -1.22
CA THR A 221 6.09 -2.74 -1.12
C THR A 221 6.65 -3.97 -0.40
N ALA A 222 6.04 -4.40 0.70
CA ALA A 222 6.50 -5.59 1.44
C ALA A 222 6.38 -6.87 0.62
N CYS A 223 5.25 -7.08 -0.08
CA CYS A 223 5.09 -8.21 -1.00
C CYS A 223 6.12 -8.14 -2.15
N CYS A 224 6.34 -6.96 -2.71
CA CYS A 224 7.32 -6.75 -3.78
C CYS A 224 8.76 -7.04 -3.32
N LEU A 225 9.11 -6.73 -2.07
CA LEU A 225 10.42 -7.05 -1.50
C LEU A 225 10.62 -8.57 -1.42
N VAL A 226 9.62 -9.31 -0.92
CA VAL A 226 9.65 -10.79 -0.88
C VAL A 226 9.84 -11.36 -2.29
N CYS A 227 9.07 -10.88 -3.26
CA CYS A 227 9.20 -11.33 -4.65
C CYS A 227 10.55 -10.96 -5.26
N GLY A 228 11.08 -9.78 -4.96
CA GLY A 228 12.36 -9.31 -5.46
C GLY A 228 13.53 -10.14 -4.94
N GLN A 229 13.52 -10.49 -3.65
CA GLN A 229 14.51 -11.39 -3.06
C GLN A 229 14.44 -12.78 -3.69
N ALA A 230 13.23 -13.34 -3.84
CA ALA A 230 13.02 -14.62 -4.50
C ALA A 230 13.52 -14.61 -5.95
N ALA A 231 13.15 -13.61 -6.75
CA ALA A 231 13.58 -13.48 -8.13
C ALA A 231 15.11 -13.35 -8.26
N GLY A 232 15.75 -12.52 -7.43
CA GLY A 232 17.20 -12.36 -7.44
C GLY A 232 17.94 -13.63 -7.04
N THR A 233 17.44 -14.33 -6.01
CA THR A 233 18.01 -15.61 -5.55
C THR A 233 17.87 -16.67 -6.63
N ALA A 234 16.69 -16.78 -7.25
CA ALA A 234 16.45 -17.73 -8.32
C ALA A 234 17.31 -17.44 -9.56
N ALA A 235 17.50 -16.17 -9.93
CA ALA A 235 18.41 -15.80 -11.02
C ALA A 235 19.86 -16.22 -10.75
N ALA A 236 20.32 -16.08 -9.50
CA ALA A 236 21.66 -16.51 -9.11
C ALA A 236 21.81 -18.04 -9.16
N VAL A 237 20.79 -18.80 -8.74
CA VAL A 237 20.77 -20.26 -8.86
C VAL A 237 20.75 -20.69 -10.33
N ALA A 238 19.87 -20.10 -11.12
CA ALA A 238 19.75 -20.38 -12.56
C ALA A 238 21.09 -20.20 -13.28
N ALA A 239 21.78 -19.08 -13.01
CA ALA A 239 23.08 -18.78 -13.61
C ALA A 239 24.19 -19.74 -13.13
N ALA A 240 24.18 -20.16 -11.85
CA ALA A 240 25.19 -21.06 -11.30
C ALA A 240 25.04 -22.51 -11.81
N GLU A 241 23.81 -22.93 -12.09
CA GLU A 241 23.47 -24.28 -12.53
C GLU A 241 23.32 -24.41 -14.06
N ASP A 242 23.59 -23.34 -14.80
CA ASP A 242 23.40 -23.27 -16.26
C ASP A 242 21.98 -23.71 -16.69
N THR A 243 20.97 -23.22 -15.97
CA THR A 243 19.56 -23.53 -16.20
C THR A 243 18.73 -22.26 -16.42
N THR A 244 17.49 -22.43 -16.87
CA THR A 244 16.52 -21.33 -16.99
C THR A 244 15.89 -21.03 -15.63
N PRO A 245 15.28 -19.85 -15.42
CA PRO A 245 14.50 -19.60 -14.21
C PRO A 245 13.39 -20.63 -13.98
N ALA A 246 12.79 -21.15 -15.05
CA ALA A 246 11.78 -22.22 -14.97
C ALA A 246 12.38 -23.57 -14.56
N GLY A 247 13.67 -23.80 -14.85
CA GLY A 247 14.39 -25.02 -14.48
C GLY A 247 15.04 -25.00 -13.10
N VAL A 248 14.90 -23.90 -12.33
CA VAL A 248 15.44 -23.81 -10.96
C VAL A 248 14.73 -24.81 -10.05
N ASP A 249 15.51 -25.59 -9.28
CA ASP A 249 14.95 -26.42 -8.21
C ASP A 249 14.38 -25.54 -7.09
N VAL A 250 13.05 -25.50 -7.01
CA VAL A 250 12.34 -24.68 -6.04
C VAL A 250 12.64 -25.09 -4.59
N ARG A 251 13.01 -26.36 -4.33
CA ARG A 251 13.41 -26.78 -2.98
C ARG A 251 14.68 -26.07 -2.55
N GLN A 252 15.69 -26.08 -3.43
CA GLN A 252 16.94 -25.38 -3.18
C GLN A 252 16.73 -23.87 -3.03
N LEU A 253 15.88 -23.27 -3.87
CA LEU A 253 15.50 -21.86 -3.76
C LEU A 253 14.86 -21.55 -2.39
N ARG A 254 13.89 -22.36 -1.96
CA ARG A 254 13.19 -22.20 -0.68
C ARG A 254 14.14 -22.35 0.52
N GLU A 255 15.10 -23.26 0.45
CA GLU A 255 16.14 -23.42 1.48
C GLU A 255 17.00 -22.17 1.61
N ARG A 256 17.48 -21.60 0.49
CA ARG A 256 18.25 -20.35 0.48
C ARG A 256 17.44 -19.18 1.06
N LEU A 257 16.20 -19.02 0.60
CA LEU A 257 15.31 -17.95 1.08
C LEU A 257 15.02 -18.07 2.58
N SER A 258 14.76 -19.28 3.08
CA SER A 258 14.56 -19.53 4.51
C SER A 258 15.83 -19.25 5.31
N GLY A 259 17.00 -19.62 4.77
CA GLY A 259 18.31 -19.32 5.37
C GLY A 259 18.57 -17.83 5.52
N ASP A 260 18.07 -17.02 4.58
CA ASP A 260 18.11 -15.56 4.62
C ASP A 260 16.98 -14.92 5.46
N GLY A 261 16.16 -15.74 6.12
CA GLY A 261 15.11 -15.30 7.03
C GLY A 261 13.76 -14.99 6.38
N VAL A 262 13.56 -15.32 5.09
CA VAL A 262 12.25 -15.20 4.44
C VAL A 262 11.25 -16.14 5.11
N LEU A 263 10.07 -15.62 5.42
CA LEU A 263 8.98 -16.41 5.96
C LEU A 263 8.29 -17.17 4.83
N LEU A 264 8.53 -18.48 4.78
CA LEU A 264 7.80 -19.37 3.90
C LEU A 264 6.47 -19.82 4.48
N GLU A 265 6.20 -19.65 5.78
CA GLU A 265 4.90 -19.90 6.40
C GLU A 265 4.60 -18.74 7.35
N PRO A 266 3.31 -18.43 7.63
CA PRO A 266 2.98 -17.42 8.62
C PRO A 266 3.55 -17.84 9.98
N ARG A 267 4.13 -16.89 10.71
CA ARG A 267 4.47 -17.12 12.11
C ARG A 267 3.22 -16.86 12.97
N PRO A 268 2.91 -17.73 13.94
CA PRO A 268 1.84 -17.46 14.90
C PRO A 268 2.13 -16.14 15.62
N ASP A 269 1.07 -15.38 15.90
CA ASP A 269 1.17 -14.13 16.66
C ASP A 269 1.85 -14.42 18.02
N PRO A 270 2.97 -13.76 18.37
CA PRO A 270 3.59 -13.93 19.68
C PRO A 270 2.63 -13.66 20.85
N LEU A 271 1.54 -12.91 20.64
CA LEU A 271 0.50 -12.63 21.63
C LEU A 271 -0.46 -13.81 21.88
N THR A 272 -0.49 -14.82 21.01
CA THR A 272 -1.30 -16.04 21.21
C THR A 272 -0.63 -17.07 22.14
N ARG A 273 0.59 -16.80 22.64
CA ARG A 273 1.27 -17.65 23.64
C ARG A 273 0.89 -17.33 25.10
N GLN A 274 -0.21 -16.63 25.34
CA GLN A 274 -0.77 -16.42 26.68
C GLN A 274 -2.21 -16.95 26.73
N SER A 275 -2.36 -18.27 26.81
CA SER A 275 -3.56 -18.94 27.32
C SER A 275 -3.18 -20.28 27.91
#